data_AF-A0A966V6E2-F1
#
_entry.id   AF-A0A966V6E2-F1
#
_cell.length_a   1.000
_cell.length_b   1.000
_cell.length_c   1.000
_cell.angle_alpha   90.00
_cell.angle_beta   90.00
_cell.angle_gamma   90.00
#
_symmetry.space_group_name_H-M   'P 1'
#
loop_
_entity.id
_entity.type
_entity.pdbx_description
1 polymer ?
#
loop_
_entity_poly.entity_id
_entity_poly.type
_entity_poly.pdbx_seq_one_letter_code
_entity_poly.pdbx_strand_id
1 'polypeptide(L)'
;MPNQNLVNLYDRIKEVSYTVGTGNLGLAGAAVGFSSFASVYSHNSPVIYAVTDGTNYEIGSGVLLRADYDVGDGITYDTLSNRTPIRSSNNNNLVSFPPGTKEVYVTYPATHAVMIGSGIGSLQVPKRKGLAIWDSENILNYDSNIIWDGNFKSLGLQKTSPTYGIDLGGDGGVSSTIRASGYYVGSTGVYFQAQNGNEVSYTGGTQFQHFEKNRLDAHAYSNSLIGQLTGSDSVLQLSGVVNQYILFKKQNAGSVFAGPPASCSPPCQPGYPSFRNLVLEDIPDMTSIYATFTQLANASGALNSNLTSNINAVSGALQQQHNNSINTLNQSIASGESRFNDYVTAASGRLEDFITTTSGNITNITPIGAVVNKTIPSIEANSTYSTSFTVSGILANNRYAVIVSPSTSLNSNVLLSYSFASGTNTISSTFYNCGNSSSSSQTLNFYITAHKVS
;
A
#
# COMPACT_ATOMS: atom_id res chain seq x y z
N MET A 1 34.06 -12.27 46.00
CA MET A 1 34.82 -11.02 45.85
C MET A 1 36.19 -11.24 46.47
N PRO A 2 37.27 -11.32 45.69
CA PRO A 2 38.61 -11.54 46.21
C PRO A 2 39.15 -10.26 46.88
N ASN A 3 39.86 -10.43 48.00
CA ASN A 3 40.60 -9.43 48.80
C ASN A 3 40.08 -7.98 48.75
N GLN A 4 39.03 -7.72 49.52
CA GLN A 4 38.88 -6.40 50.13
C GLN A 4 40.12 -6.18 51.00
N ASN A 5 40.89 -5.11 50.79
CA ASN A 5 41.97 -4.71 51.70
C ASN A 5 41.38 -4.55 53.11
N LEU A 6 41.49 -5.60 53.92
CA LEU A 6 40.93 -5.67 55.27
C LEU A 6 41.74 -4.73 56.17
N VAL A 7 41.32 -3.48 56.27
CA VAL A 7 41.71 -2.61 57.38
C VAL A 7 41.02 -3.15 58.62
N ASN A 8 41.78 -3.86 59.46
CA ASN A 8 41.25 -4.49 60.67
C ASN A 8 41.39 -3.53 61.87
N LEU A 9 40.33 -3.46 62.67
CA LEU A 9 40.33 -2.75 63.95
C LEU A 9 40.17 -3.77 65.06
N TYR A 10 41.07 -3.75 66.05
CA TYR A 10 41.04 -4.65 67.19
C TYR A 10 40.97 -3.87 68.49
N ASP A 11 40.21 -4.42 69.44
CA ASP A 11 40.05 -3.83 70.75
C ASP A 11 41.29 -4.03 71.62
N ARG A 12 41.59 -3.02 72.44
CA ARG A 12 42.62 -3.06 73.49
C ARG A 12 44.03 -3.43 73.00
N ILE A 13 44.42 -2.92 71.83
CA ILE A 13 45.80 -2.98 71.34
C ILE A 13 46.52 -1.68 71.71
N LYS A 14 47.55 -1.78 72.56
CA LYS A 14 48.39 -0.64 72.98
C LYS A 14 49.79 -1.12 73.35
N GLU A 15 50.79 -0.44 72.83
CA GLU A 15 52.21 -0.65 73.14
C GLU A 15 52.88 0.66 73.52
N VAL A 16 54.03 0.56 74.17
CA VAL A 16 54.87 1.72 74.48
C VAL A 16 55.92 1.94 73.39
N SER A 17 56.27 3.20 73.13
CA SER A 17 57.36 3.57 72.24
C SER A 17 58.28 4.60 72.90
N TYR A 18 59.57 4.51 72.59
CA TYR A 18 60.60 5.46 73.02
C TYR A 18 61.19 6.25 71.86
N THR A 19 60.69 6.05 70.63
CA THR A 19 61.19 6.73 69.42
C THR A 19 61.10 8.25 69.57
N VAL A 20 62.17 8.94 69.16
CA VAL A 20 62.27 10.41 69.11
C VAL A 20 62.26 10.86 67.66
N GLY A 21 61.73 12.05 67.39
CA GLY A 21 61.66 12.62 66.05
C GLY A 21 60.44 12.14 65.25
N THR A 22 60.51 12.26 63.93
CA THR A 22 59.41 11.98 62.98
C THR A 22 59.50 10.59 62.33
N GLY A 23 60.52 9.80 62.64
CA GLY A 23 60.78 8.49 62.03
C GLY A 23 59.74 7.42 62.38
N ASN A 24 60.00 6.18 61.94
CA ASN A 24 59.17 5.03 62.28
C ASN A 24 59.17 4.79 63.80
N LEU A 25 58.01 4.42 64.35
CA LEU A 25 57.88 4.17 65.78
C LEU A 25 58.25 2.72 66.08
N GLY A 26 59.29 2.51 66.89
CA GLY A 26 59.61 1.20 67.45
C GLY A 26 58.67 0.90 68.62
N LEU A 27 58.06 -0.27 68.61
CA LEU A 27 57.14 -0.77 69.61
C LEU A 27 57.94 -1.61 70.63
N ALA A 28 57.95 -1.18 71.88
CA ALA A 28 58.75 -1.77 72.95
C ALA A 28 57.94 -2.72 73.86
N GLY A 29 56.83 -3.25 73.35
CA GLY A 29 55.98 -4.21 74.04
C GLY A 29 54.64 -3.64 74.52
N ALA A 30 53.73 -4.55 74.83
CA ALA A 30 52.38 -4.27 75.29
C ALA A 30 52.37 -3.46 76.60
N ALA A 31 51.51 -2.43 76.62
CA ALA A 31 51.18 -1.73 77.85
C ALA A 31 50.43 -2.67 78.81
N VAL A 32 50.53 -2.42 80.12
CA VAL A 32 49.89 -3.26 81.15
C VAL A 32 48.38 -3.36 80.91
N GLY A 33 47.87 -4.58 80.73
CA GLY A 33 46.46 -4.85 80.49
C GLY A 33 45.99 -4.68 79.03
N PHE A 34 46.92 -4.57 78.08
CA PHE A 34 46.68 -4.50 76.65
C PHE A 34 47.42 -5.62 75.91
N SER A 35 47.01 -5.91 74.67
CA SER A 35 47.71 -6.83 73.77
C SER A 35 48.67 -6.05 72.84
N SER A 36 49.72 -6.71 72.36
CA SER A 36 50.67 -6.14 71.40
C SER A 36 50.08 -6.07 69.99
N PHE A 37 50.62 -5.21 69.12
CA PHE A 37 50.19 -5.15 67.72
C PHE A 37 50.47 -6.48 66.99
N ALA A 38 51.63 -7.09 67.23
CA ALA A 38 52.03 -8.35 66.61
C ALA A 38 51.16 -9.56 66.99
N SER A 39 50.37 -9.46 68.07
CA SER A 39 49.46 -10.54 68.50
C SER A 39 48.22 -10.69 67.60
N VAL A 40 47.82 -9.62 66.89
CA VAL A 40 46.58 -9.59 66.09
C VAL A 40 46.79 -9.15 64.63
N TYR A 41 47.88 -8.43 64.35
CA TYR A 41 48.22 -8.01 63.00
C TYR A 41 49.36 -8.88 62.43
N SER A 42 49.22 -9.26 61.17
CA SER A 42 50.29 -9.88 60.39
C SER A 42 51.39 -8.86 60.04
N HIS A 43 52.54 -9.35 59.59
CA HIS A 43 53.57 -8.49 59.01
C HIS A 43 53.03 -7.77 57.75
N ASN A 44 53.45 -6.51 57.54
CA ASN A 44 53.00 -5.62 56.46
C ASN A 44 51.47 -5.35 56.46
N SER A 45 50.87 -5.29 57.64
CA SER A 45 49.43 -5.00 57.77
C SER A 45 49.17 -3.50 57.92
N PRO A 46 48.15 -2.94 57.23
CA PRO A 46 47.70 -1.58 57.49
C PRO A 46 47.07 -1.49 58.89
N VAL A 47 47.42 -0.44 59.61
CA VAL A 47 46.97 -0.18 60.98
C VAL A 47 46.49 1.25 61.08
N ILE A 48 45.35 1.45 61.74
CA ILE A 48 44.91 2.79 62.15
C ILE A 48 45.29 2.98 63.61
N TYR A 49 46.14 3.98 63.86
CA TYR A 49 46.77 4.19 65.16
C TYR A 49 46.50 5.58 65.69
N ALA A 50 46.64 5.71 67.01
CA ALA A 50 46.96 6.95 67.67
C ALA A 50 48.24 6.77 68.48
N VAL A 51 49.01 7.85 68.57
CA VAL A 51 50.18 7.95 69.43
C VAL A 51 50.13 9.24 70.23
N THR A 52 50.50 9.20 71.50
CA THR A 52 50.61 10.38 72.36
C THR A 52 51.69 10.23 73.41
N ASP A 53 52.32 11.34 73.79
CA ASP A 53 53.21 11.46 74.96
C ASP A 53 52.54 12.19 76.15
N GLY A 54 51.21 12.40 76.07
CA GLY A 54 50.44 13.20 77.03
C GLY A 54 50.40 14.71 76.72
N THR A 55 51.24 15.20 75.80
CA THR A 55 51.25 16.59 75.33
C THR A 55 50.98 16.68 73.83
N ASN A 56 51.77 15.96 73.04
CA ASN A 56 51.66 15.80 71.60
C ASN A 56 50.81 14.58 71.26
N TYR A 57 50.12 14.64 70.11
CA TYR A 57 49.33 13.52 69.63
C TYR A 57 49.31 13.45 68.12
N GLU A 58 49.15 12.23 67.61
CA GLU A 58 49.00 11.96 66.19
C GLU A 58 48.04 10.78 66.01
N ILE A 59 47.04 10.93 65.15
CA ILE A 59 46.11 9.87 64.73
C ILE A 59 46.27 9.72 63.22
N GLY A 60 46.46 8.50 62.74
CA GLY A 60 46.76 8.26 61.33
C GLY A 60 46.69 6.81 60.92
N SER A 61 47.07 6.55 59.67
CA SER A 61 47.31 5.21 59.15
C SER A 61 48.80 4.92 59.10
N GLY A 62 49.19 3.68 59.37
CA GLY A 62 50.56 3.21 59.21
C GLY A 62 50.58 1.74 58.81
N VAL A 63 51.78 1.17 58.73
CA VAL A 63 52.00 -0.24 58.42
C VAL A 63 52.80 -0.88 59.54
N LEU A 64 52.24 -1.93 60.13
CA LEU A 64 52.96 -2.74 61.11
C LEU A 64 53.94 -3.66 60.38
N LEU A 65 55.21 -3.53 60.75
CA LEU A 65 56.27 -4.45 60.36
C LEU A 65 56.72 -5.20 61.61
N ARG A 66 56.68 -6.53 61.54
CA ARG A 66 57.08 -7.41 62.63
C ARG A 66 58.52 -7.86 62.47
N ALA A 67 59.32 -7.73 63.52
CA ALA A 67 60.73 -8.11 63.50
C ALA A 67 60.95 -9.63 63.44
N ASP A 68 59.96 -10.42 63.88
CA ASP A 68 60.05 -11.88 63.94
C ASP A 68 59.60 -12.59 62.65
N TYR A 69 59.17 -11.83 61.63
CA TYR A 69 58.53 -12.40 60.44
C TYR A 69 59.49 -12.59 59.25
N ASP A 70 60.29 -11.59 58.89
CA ASP A 70 61.22 -11.65 57.75
C ASP A 70 62.60 -11.11 58.11
N VAL A 71 63.58 -12.00 58.23
CA VAL A 71 64.97 -11.61 58.55
C VAL A 71 65.65 -10.77 57.46
N GLY A 72 65.07 -10.71 56.26
CA GLY A 72 65.57 -9.93 55.12
C GLY A 72 65.19 -8.45 55.13
N ASP A 73 64.24 -8.04 55.99
CA ASP A 73 63.74 -6.66 56.05
C ASP A 73 64.60 -5.71 56.92
N GLY A 74 65.54 -6.27 57.70
CA GLY A 74 66.46 -5.53 58.56
C GLY A 74 65.83 -4.91 59.83
N ILE A 75 64.62 -5.35 60.21
CA ILE A 75 63.87 -4.80 61.34
C ILE A 75 64.23 -5.56 62.63
N THR A 76 64.73 -4.83 63.63
CA THR A 76 65.18 -5.43 64.91
C THR A 76 64.11 -5.44 66.00
N TYR A 77 63.08 -4.60 65.87
CA TYR A 77 61.95 -4.50 66.80
C TYR A 77 60.67 -4.21 66.01
N ASP A 78 59.52 -4.67 66.49
CA ASP A 78 58.24 -4.39 65.84
C ASP A 78 58.07 -2.89 65.63
N THR A 79 57.71 -2.50 64.41
CA THR A 79 57.82 -1.13 63.95
C THR A 79 56.54 -0.70 63.26
N LEU A 80 55.97 0.43 63.70
CA LEU A 80 54.94 1.14 62.96
C LEU A 80 55.60 2.11 61.98
N SER A 81 55.54 1.75 60.71
CA SER A 81 56.16 2.45 59.58
C SER A 81 55.13 3.18 58.71
N ASN A 82 55.59 3.97 57.74
CA ASN A 82 54.75 4.66 56.75
C ASN A 82 53.59 5.44 57.38
N ARG A 83 53.88 6.10 58.51
CA ARG A 83 52.93 6.90 59.27
C ARG A 83 52.40 8.05 58.41
N THR A 84 51.09 8.10 58.24
CA THR A 84 50.36 9.14 57.51
C THR A 84 49.30 9.71 58.45
N PRO A 85 49.59 10.85 59.10
CA PRO A 85 48.67 11.47 60.03
C PRO A 85 47.42 12.00 59.33
N ILE A 86 46.28 11.80 59.98
CA ILE A 86 44.97 12.35 59.62
C ILE A 86 44.65 13.56 60.49
N ARG A 87 45.00 13.49 61.79
CA ARG A 87 44.82 14.56 62.78
C ARG A 87 46.02 14.53 63.72
N SER A 88 46.66 15.68 63.96
CA SER A 88 47.81 15.74 64.87
C SER A 88 47.96 17.11 65.52
N SER A 89 48.75 17.17 66.58
CA SER A 89 49.19 18.41 67.23
C SER A 89 50.17 19.23 66.39
N ASN A 90 50.60 18.73 65.22
CA ASN A 90 51.51 19.42 64.29
C ASN A 90 50.79 19.81 62.99
N ASN A 91 49.63 20.48 63.10
CA ASN A 91 48.81 20.90 61.96
C ASN A 91 48.47 19.74 61.01
N ASN A 92 48.15 18.57 61.57
CA ASN A 92 47.88 17.32 60.84
C ASN A 92 49.09 16.75 60.05
N ASN A 93 50.31 17.22 60.31
CA ASN A 93 51.55 16.63 59.78
C ASN A 93 52.17 15.63 60.78
N LEU A 94 53.23 14.92 60.35
CA LEU A 94 54.03 14.04 61.21
C LEU A 94 54.53 14.79 62.44
N VAL A 95 54.29 14.23 63.61
CA VAL A 95 54.73 14.80 64.89
C VAL A 95 56.16 14.36 65.17
N SER A 96 57.00 15.33 65.53
CA SER A 96 58.33 15.09 66.06
C SER A 96 58.23 14.88 67.58
N PHE A 97 58.30 13.62 68.01
CA PHE A 97 58.14 13.29 69.44
C PHE A 97 59.44 13.56 70.22
N PRO A 98 59.39 14.22 71.39
CA PRO A 98 60.56 14.42 72.26
C PRO A 98 60.99 13.10 72.94
N PRO A 99 62.14 13.06 73.62
CA PRO A 99 62.49 11.95 74.51
C PRO A 99 61.41 11.70 75.58
N GLY A 100 61.13 10.43 75.89
CA GLY A 100 60.10 10.02 76.84
C GLY A 100 59.28 8.82 76.37
N THR A 101 58.31 8.39 77.20
CA THR A 101 57.40 7.28 76.92
C THR A 101 56.19 7.74 76.13
N LYS A 102 55.88 7.03 75.04
CA LYS A 102 54.75 7.31 74.14
C LYS A 102 53.84 6.10 74.20
N GLU A 103 52.54 6.32 74.25
CA GLU A 103 51.58 5.25 74.07
C GLU A 103 51.16 5.21 72.60
N VAL A 104 51.31 4.06 71.96
CA VAL A 104 50.85 3.80 70.59
C VAL A 104 49.72 2.78 70.69
N TYR A 105 48.54 3.07 70.15
CA TYR A 105 47.38 2.19 70.26
C TYR A 105 46.52 2.22 69.01
N VAL A 106 45.77 1.15 68.78
CA VAL A 106 44.77 1.08 67.72
C VAL A 106 43.61 2.00 68.07
N THR A 107 43.15 2.80 67.12
CA THR A 107 42.01 3.70 67.32
C THR A 107 41.11 3.74 66.09
N TYR A 108 39.88 4.20 66.29
CA TYR A 108 38.98 4.54 65.20
C TYR A 108 38.92 6.08 65.02
N PRO A 109 39.52 6.65 63.97
CA PRO A 109 39.59 8.10 63.81
C PRO A 109 38.20 8.69 63.62
N ALA A 110 37.90 9.74 64.38
CA ALA A 110 36.59 10.40 64.31
C ALA A 110 36.22 10.89 62.89
N THR A 111 37.21 11.29 62.08
CA THR A 111 36.97 11.74 60.69
C THR A 111 36.56 10.63 59.74
N HIS A 112 36.84 9.37 60.09
CA HIS A 112 36.49 8.18 59.31
C HIS A 112 35.50 7.28 60.06
N ALA A 113 34.92 7.80 61.15
CA ALA A 113 34.02 7.07 62.00
C ALA A 113 32.63 7.00 61.37
N VAL A 114 32.10 5.80 61.24
CA VAL A 114 30.73 5.57 60.79
C VAL A 114 29.84 5.40 62.01
N MET A 115 28.91 6.33 62.20
CA MET A 115 27.98 6.33 63.34
C MET A 115 26.53 6.23 62.89
N ILE A 116 25.70 5.63 63.74
CA ILE A 116 24.25 5.57 63.53
C ILE A 116 23.65 6.85 64.12
N GLY A 117 22.88 7.62 63.33
CA GLY A 117 22.26 8.88 63.77
C GLY A 117 21.09 8.73 64.75
N SER A 118 20.78 7.53 65.21
CA SER A 118 19.64 7.21 66.07
C SER A 118 19.65 8.03 67.36
N GLY A 119 18.59 8.80 67.61
CA GLY A 119 18.44 9.59 68.84
C GLY A 119 19.07 11.00 68.81
N ILE A 120 19.59 11.43 67.66
CA ILE A 120 20.03 12.82 67.43
C ILE A 120 18.98 13.54 66.57
N GLY A 121 18.25 14.50 67.16
CA GLY A 121 17.30 15.34 66.41
C GLY A 121 16.11 14.57 65.82
N SER A 122 15.80 14.82 64.53
CA SER A 122 14.69 14.19 63.78
C SER A 122 15.03 12.83 63.16
N LEU A 123 16.25 12.33 63.37
CA LEU A 123 16.73 11.07 62.80
C LEU A 123 16.06 9.87 63.47
N GLN A 124 15.58 8.92 62.64
CA GLN A 124 14.76 7.79 63.11
C GLN A 124 15.62 6.70 63.74
N VAL A 125 15.05 6.01 64.74
CA VAL A 125 15.69 4.82 65.34
C VAL A 125 15.66 3.67 64.33
N PRO A 126 16.79 3.03 64.01
CA PRO A 126 16.82 1.89 63.11
C PRO A 126 15.88 0.79 63.60
N LYS A 127 14.92 0.40 62.77
CA LYS A 127 14.08 -0.76 63.06
C LYS A 127 14.85 -2.03 62.73
N ARG A 128 14.56 -3.10 63.46
CA ARG A 128 15.11 -4.43 63.17
C ARG A 128 14.76 -4.80 61.72
N LYS A 129 15.78 -5.15 60.93
CA LYS A 129 15.69 -5.46 59.50
C LYS A 129 15.44 -4.25 58.56
N GLY A 130 15.68 -3.04 59.05
CA GLY A 130 15.71 -1.84 58.22
C GLY A 130 16.91 -1.75 57.29
N LEU A 131 16.76 -1.13 56.11
CA LEU A 131 17.88 -0.83 55.21
C LEU A 131 18.61 0.46 55.62
N ALA A 132 19.89 0.36 55.97
CA ALA A 132 20.73 1.53 56.26
C ALA A 132 21.06 2.31 54.98
N ILE A 133 21.02 3.64 55.07
CA ILE A 133 21.35 4.58 53.99
C ILE A 133 22.38 5.60 54.51
N TRP A 134 23.29 6.04 53.64
CA TRP A 134 24.22 7.11 53.99
C TRP A 134 23.52 8.46 53.95
N ASP A 135 23.55 9.18 55.06
CA ASP A 135 22.96 10.53 55.20
C ASP A 135 24.03 11.62 55.02
N SER A 136 25.26 11.32 55.45
CA SER A 136 26.47 12.09 55.19
C SER A 136 27.67 11.14 55.10
N GLU A 137 28.87 11.66 54.89
CA GLU A 137 30.11 10.87 54.78
C GLU A 137 30.33 9.91 55.97
N ASN A 138 29.86 10.27 57.16
CA ASN A 138 30.11 9.55 58.41
C ASN A 138 28.83 9.07 59.13
N ILE A 139 27.64 9.40 58.62
CA ILE A 139 26.38 9.07 59.28
C ILE A 139 25.59 8.07 58.44
N LEU A 140 25.29 6.92 59.05
CA LEU A 140 24.25 6.01 58.60
C LEU A 140 22.91 6.42 59.21
N ASN A 141 21.92 6.55 58.35
CA ASN A 141 20.52 6.77 58.67
C ASN A 141 19.68 5.60 58.15
N TYR A 142 18.37 5.69 58.35
CA TYR A 142 17.43 4.62 58.05
C TYR A 142 16.13 5.19 57.46
N ASP A 143 15.61 4.56 56.40
CA ASP A 143 14.27 4.83 55.90
C ASP A 143 13.28 3.78 56.41
N SER A 144 12.33 4.19 57.25
CA SER A 144 11.27 3.33 57.78
C SER A 144 10.35 2.70 56.73
N ASN A 145 10.35 3.25 55.51
CA ASN A 145 9.58 2.75 54.40
C ASN A 145 10.29 1.63 53.62
N ILE A 146 11.59 1.41 53.85
CA ILE A 146 12.36 0.35 53.20
C ILE A 146 12.71 -0.71 54.24
N ILE A 147 12.10 -1.89 54.12
CA ILE A 147 12.30 -2.98 55.06
C ILE A 147 12.65 -4.27 54.35
N TRP A 148 13.59 -5.01 54.92
CA TRP A 148 13.79 -6.41 54.57
C TRP A 148 13.04 -7.28 55.58
N ASP A 149 12.15 -8.16 55.16
CA ASP A 149 11.62 -9.18 56.05
C ASP A 149 12.41 -10.48 55.91
N GLY A 150 13.31 -10.75 56.86
CA GLY A 150 14.06 -12.01 56.89
C GLY A 150 13.22 -13.29 57.06
N ASN A 151 11.97 -13.20 57.51
CA ASN A 151 11.08 -14.37 57.63
C ASN A 151 10.50 -14.75 56.27
N PHE A 152 9.96 -13.76 55.55
CA PHE A 152 9.41 -13.93 54.21
C PHE A 152 10.45 -13.81 53.09
N LYS A 153 11.68 -13.43 53.44
CA LYS A 153 12.79 -13.12 52.51
C LYS A 153 12.36 -12.09 51.46
N SER A 154 11.68 -11.05 51.90
CA SER A 154 11.04 -10.05 51.05
C SER A 154 11.57 -8.63 51.29
N LEU A 155 11.59 -7.80 50.25
CA LEU A 155 11.87 -6.36 50.33
C LEU A 155 10.57 -5.57 50.21
N GLY A 156 10.20 -4.84 51.25
CA GLY A 156 9.09 -3.89 51.24
C GLY A 156 9.57 -2.46 50.95
N LEU A 157 8.95 -1.78 49.99
CA LEU A 157 9.12 -0.35 49.74
C LEU A 157 7.78 0.35 49.96
N GLN A 158 7.71 1.29 50.90
CA GLN A 158 6.46 1.88 51.40
C GLN A 158 5.43 0.83 51.88
N LYS A 159 5.94 -0.35 52.28
CA LYS A 159 5.14 -1.48 52.72
C LYS A 159 5.80 -2.11 53.94
N THR A 160 5.18 -1.96 55.10
CA THR A 160 5.73 -2.41 56.40
C THR A 160 5.51 -3.89 56.70
N SER A 161 4.79 -4.62 55.85
CA SER A 161 4.56 -6.05 55.97
C SER A 161 4.50 -6.68 54.56
N PRO A 162 5.65 -6.81 53.89
CA PRO A 162 5.73 -7.29 52.52
C PRO A 162 5.37 -8.78 52.44
N THR A 163 4.39 -9.11 51.60
CA THR A 163 3.96 -10.50 51.37
C THR A 163 4.58 -11.12 50.12
N TYR A 164 5.23 -10.31 49.30
CA TYR A 164 5.89 -10.70 48.04
C TYR A 164 7.39 -10.42 48.09
N GLY A 165 8.18 -11.12 47.27
CA GLY A 165 9.65 -11.00 47.29
C GLY A 165 10.16 -9.56 47.15
N ILE A 166 9.49 -8.76 46.31
CA ILE A 166 9.57 -7.29 46.33
C ILE A 166 8.12 -6.80 46.36
N ASP A 167 7.75 -6.06 47.41
CA ASP A 167 6.39 -5.56 47.63
C ASP A 167 6.42 -4.03 47.70
N LEU A 168 5.80 -3.40 46.71
CA LEU A 168 5.76 -1.95 46.57
C LEU A 168 4.39 -1.44 47.01
N GLY A 169 4.38 -0.63 48.07
CA GLY A 169 3.20 0.08 48.56
C GLY A 169 2.99 1.42 47.87
N GLY A 170 2.15 2.25 48.49
CA GLY A 170 1.80 3.60 48.03
C GLY A 170 0.33 3.73 47.61
N ASP A 171 -0.02 4.90 47.09
CA ASP A 171 -1.39 5.33 46.73
C ASP A 171 -1.77 5.03 45.27
N GLY A 172 -0.92 4.29 44.55
CA GLY A 172 -1.10 4.04 43.11
C GLY A 172 -0.56 5.17 42.22
N GLY A 173 0.08 6.21 42.79
CA GLY A 173 0.81 7.24 42.06
C GLY A 173 2.22 6.79 41.63
N VAL A 174 3.08 7.75 41.29
CA VAL A 174 4.47 7.46 40.85
C VAL A 174 5.28 6.67 41.88
N SER A 175 4.96 6.82 43.16
CA SER A 175 5.52 6.09 44.31
C SER A 175 5.29 4.57 44.25
N SER A 176 4.26 4.12 43.53
CA SER A 176 3.88 2.71 43.36
C SER A 176 4.19 2.18 41.95
N THR A 177 4.92 2.94 41.13
CA THR A 177 5.26 2.53 39.75
C THR A 177 6.68 1.98 39.64
N ILE A 178 6.84 0.92 38.83
CA ILE A 178 8.16 0.38 38.47
C ILE A 178 8.49 0.77 37.03
N ARG A 179 9.59 1.49 36.84
CA ARG A 179 10.20 1.70 35.53
C ARG A 179 11.40 0.75 35.38
N ALA A 180 11.29 -0.19 34.45
CA ALA A 180 12.35 -1.15 34.15
C ALA A 180 12.57 -1.27 32.63
N SER A 181 13.80 -1.49 32.18
CA SER A 181 14.15 -1.70 30.77
C SER A 181 13.88 -3.14 30.31
N GLY A 182 12.75 -3.70 30.72
CA GLY A 182 12.32 -5.08 30.45
C GLY A 182 12.07 -5.88 31.72
N TYR A 183 11.18 -6.87 31.60
CA TYR A 183 10.93 -7.88 32.63
C TYR A 183 11.28 -9.25 32.05
N TYR A 184 12.19 -9.98 32.70
CA TYR A 184 12.41 -11.39 32.40
C TYR A 184 11.44 -12.20 33.26
N VAL A 185 10.35 -12.67 32.67
CA VAL A 185 9.32 -13.44 33.37
C VAL A 185 9.46 -14.92 33.08
N GLY A 186 9.35 -15.74 34.12
CA GLY A 186 9.30 -17.20 34.00
C GLY A 186 7.92 -17.69 33.55
N SER A 187 7.61 -18.96 33.85
CA SER A 187 6.33 -19.59 33.51
C SER A 187 5.10 -18.96 34.17
N THR A 188 5.28 -18.09 35.17
CA THR A 188 4.21 -17.43 35.90
C THR A 188 3.80 -16.07 35.33
N GLY A 189 4.56 -15.51 34.37
CA GLY A 189 4.18 -14.27 33.67
C GLY A 189 4.10 -13.00 34.54
N VAL A 190 3.43 -11.96 34.00
CA VAL A 190 3.07 -10.72 34.71
C VAL A 190 1.59 -10.78 35.09
N TYR A 191 1.25 -10.58 36.36
CA TYR A 191 -0.14 -10.53 36.83
C TYR A 191 -0.69 -9.11 36.79
N PHE A 192 -1.86 -8.95 36.15
CA PHE A 192 -2.66 -7.73 36.16
C PHE A 192 -3.89 -7.95 37.03
N GLN A 193 -4.02 -7.15 38.09
CA GLN A 193 -5.12 -7.26 39.04
C GLN A 193 -6.45 -6.86 38.41
N ALA A 194 -7.54 -7.59 38.72
CA ALA A 194 -8.90 -7.15 38.36
C ALA A 194 -9.21 -5.77 38.96
N GLN A 195 -10.09 -5.00 38.31
CA GLN A 195 -10.50 -3.67 38.76
C GLN A 195 -9.35 -2.65 38.82
N ASN A 196 -8.34 -2.79 37.95
CA ASN A 196 -7.19 -1.88 37.87
C ASN A 196 -7.64 -0.44 37.57
N GLY A 197 -7.55 0.44 38.56
CA GLY A 197 -8.05 1.82 38.47
C GLY A 197 -9.55 1.98 38.80
N ASN A 198 -10.14 1.07 39.57
CA ASN A 198 -11.57 1.01 39.92
C ASN A 198 -12.52 0.71 38.74
N GLU A 199 -11.98 0.35 37.58
CA GLU A 199 -12.76 -0.08 36.43
C GLU A 199 -13.33 -1.49 36.66
N VAL A 200 -14.58 -1.55 37.14
CA VAL A 200 -15.24 -2.80 37.55
C VAL A 200 -15.34 -3.83 36.41
N SER A 201 -15.31 -3.37 35.16
CA SER A 201 -15.31 -4.18 33.95
C SER A 201 -13.95 -4.82 33.63
N TYR A 202 -12.86 -4.35 34.26
CA TYR A 202 -11.53 -4.92 34.05
C TYR A 202 -11.39 -6.25 34.80
N THR A 203 -11.43 -7.35 34.07
CA THR A 203 -11.35 -8.72 34.62
C THR A 203 -9.95 -9.12 35.10
N GLY A 204 -8.90 -8.32 34.84
CA GLY A 204 -7.52 -8.70 35.15
C GLY A 204 -7.03 -9.93 34.37
N GLY A 205 -5.86 -10.45 34.72
CA GLY A 205 -5.30 -11.67 34.14
C GLY A 205 -3.79 -11.80 34.26
N THR A 206 -3.25 -12.99 34.01
CA THR A 206 -1.79 -13.21 33.94
C THR A 206 -1.34 -13.27 32.50
N GLN A 207 -0.45 -12.36 32.10
CA GLN A 207 0.19 -12.38 30.81
C GLN A 207 1.44 -13.28 30.85
N PHE A 208 1.34 -14.45 30.23
CA PHE A 208 2.44 -15.42 30.09
C PHE A 208 3.32 -15.15 28.87
N GLN A 209 2.84 -14.35 27.91
CA GLN A 209 3.53 -14.04 26.65
C GLN A 209 3.46 -12.54 26.40
N HIS A 210 4.54 -11.91 25.93
CA HIS A 210 4.69 -10.45 25.84
C HIS A 210 3.58 -9.71 25.05
N PHE A 211 2.84 -10.39 24.17
CA PHE A 211 1.69 -9.85 23.44
C PHE A 211 0.69 -10.98 23.13
N GLU A 212 -0.57 -10.61 22.92
CA GLU A 212 -1.57 -11.55 22.39
C GLU A 212 -1.34 -11.79 20.91
N LYS A 213 -1.34 -13.05 20.51
CA LYS A 213 -1.18 -13.45 19.11
C LYS A 213 -2.47 -13.17 18.35
N ASN A 214 -2.36 -12.60 17.13
CA ASN A 214 -3.46 -12.61 16.17
C ASN A 214 -3.99 -14.04 15.99
N ARG A 215 -5.31 -14.24 15.93
CA ARG A 215 -5.92 -15.57 15.75
C ARG A 215 -6.84 -15.52 14.54
N LEU A 216 -6.77 -16.55 13.70
CA LEU A 216 -7.74 -16.77 12.62
C LEU A 216 -8.94 -17.55 13.17
N ASP A 217 -10.05 -17.60 12.43
CA ASP A 217 -11.31 -18.10 12.98
C ASP A 217 -11.32 -19.59 13.36
N ALA A 218 -10.35 -20.40 12.88
CA ALA A 218 -10.09 -21.77 13.33
C ALA A 218 -9.96 -21.92 14.87
N HIS A 219 -9.62 -20.82 15.56
CA HIS A 219 -9.66 -20.68 17.01
C HIS A 219 -10.46 -19.43 17.45
N ALA A 220 -11.71 -19.28 17.04
CA ALA A 220 -12.80 -19.72 17.90
C ALA A 220 -12.81 -19.30 19.41
N TYR A 221 -11.72 -19.61 20.08
CA TYR A 221 -11.64 -20.44 21.26
C TYR A 221 -12.20 -19.83 22.57
N SER A 222 -12.49 -18.53 22.64
CA SER A 222 -12.91 -17.84 23.88
C SER A 222 -14.41 -17.58 24.05
N ASN A 223 -15.23 -17.75 23.01
CA ASN A 223 -16.59 -17.18 22.98
C ASN A 223 -17.71 -18.16 22.63
N SER A 224 -17.43 -19.45 22.51
CA SER A 224 -18.46 -20.45 22.15
C SER A 224 -19.22 -20.18 20.83
N LEU A 225 -18.78 -19.22 20.00
CA LEU A 225 -19.40 -18.79 18.73
C LEU A 225 -18.41 -18.20 17.71
N ILE A 226 -17.19 -18.69 17.77
CA ILE A 226 -16.59 -19.43 16.64
C ILE A 226 -17.68 -19.90 15.67
N GLY A 227 -18.07 -19.08 14.69
CA GLY A 227 -19.41 -19.38 14.18
C GLY A 227 -20.13 -18.33 13.38
N GLN A 228 -19.61 -17.12 13.32
CA GLN A 228 -19.67 -16.39 12.05
C GLN A 228 -18.62 -16.91 11.04
N LEU A 229 -18.00 -18.08 11.29
CA LEU A 229 -17.07 -18.84 10.43
C LEU A 229 -16.83 -18.16 9.07
N THR A 230 -15.96 -17.15 9.09
CA THR A 230 -15.77 -16.30 7.92
C THR A 230 -14.91 -17.03 6.88
N GLY A 231 -14.39 -18.21 7.20
CA GLY A 231 -13.46 -18.98 6.39
C GLY A 231 -12.08 -18.32 6.33
N SER A 232 -11.76 -17.45 7.29
CA SER A 232 -10.52 -16.66 7.27
C SER A 232 -9.28 -17.56 7.38
N ASP A 233 -9.39 -18.66 8.10
CA ASP A 233 -8.40 -19.71 8.21
C ASP A 233 -8.23 -20.51 6.91
N SER A 234 -9.22 -20.54 6.01
CA SER A 234 -9.13 -21.20 4.70
C SER A 234 -8.34 -20.37 3.69
N VAL A 235 -8.27 -19.06 3.91
CA VAL A 235 -7.60 -18.10 3.04
C VAL A 235 -6.25 -17.67 3.60
N LEU A 236 -6.18 -17.41 4.91
CA LEU A 236 -5.03 -16.80 5.56
C LEU A 236 -4.28 -17.81 6.44
N GLN A 237 -2.99 -17.55 6.64
CA GLN A 237 -2.14 -18.24 7.61
C GLN A 237 -1.21 -17.22 8.28
N LEU A 238 -0.79 -17.52 9.50
CA LEU A 238 0.11 -16.67 10.29
C LEU A 238 1.48 -17.35 10.40
N SER A 239 2.57 -16.60 10.19
CA SER A 239 3.87 -17.17 9.80
C SER A 239 4.89 -17.43 10.92
N GLY A 240 4.53 -17.34 12.20
CA GLY A 240 5.56 -17.40 13.24
C GLY A 240 5.09 -17.69 14.66
N VAL A 241 6.08 -17.79 15.56
CA VAL A 241 5.89 -17.94 17.02
C VAL A 241 5.24 -16.67 17.60
N VAL A 242 5.54 -15.54 16.98
CA VAL A 242 4.94 -14.22 17.14
C VAL A 242 4.39 -13.88 15.76
N ASN A 243 3.10 -13.58 15.64
CA ASN A 243 2.44 -13.45 14.33
C ASN A 243 2.84 -12.16 13.60
N GLN A 244 4.05 -12.15 13.04
CA GLN A 244 4.66 -11.01 12.37
C GLN A 244 4.06 -10.75 10.97
N TYR A 245 3.57 -11.78 10.29
CA TYR A 245 3.02 -11.64 8.94
C TYR A 245 1.70 -12.40 8.77
N ILE A 246 0.75 -11.74 8.12
CA ILE A 246 -0.49 -12.34 7.60
C ILE A 246 -0.19 -12.77 6.16
N LEU A 247 -0.29 -14.07 5.88
CA LEU A 247 0.00 -14.67 4.58
C LEU A 247 -1.24 -15.34 4.00
N PHE A 248 -1.24 -15.60 2.69
CA PHE A 248 -2.25 -16.45 2.05
C PHE A 248 -1.85 -17.94 2.10
N LYS A 249 -2.85 -18.82 2.23
CA LYS A 249 -2.72 -20.25 1.98
C LYS A 249 -2.76 -20.51 0.47
N LYS A 250 -2.01 -21.53 0.03
CA LYS A 250 -2.11 -22.03 -1.35
C LYS A 250 -3.52 -22.57 -1.61
N GLN A 251 -4.09 -22.21 -2.76
CA GLN A 251 -5.39 -22.68 -3.21
C GLN A 251 -5.23 -23.67 -4.37
N ASN A 252 -6.21 -24.55 -4.57
CA ASN A 252 -6.21 -25.46 -5.72
C ASN A 252 -6.39 -24.67 -7.03
N ALA A 253 -5.80 -25.18 -8.11
CA ALA A 253 -5.97 -24.57 -9.42
C ALA A 253 -7.46 -24.59 -9.83
N GLY A 254 -7.97 -23.45 -10.32
CA GLY A 254 -9.37 -23.30 -10.76
C GLY A 254 -10.36 -22.86 -9.68
N SER A 255 -9.94 -22.77 -8.41
CA SER A 255 -10.78 -22.21 -7.34
C SER A 255 -10.79 -20.68 -7.39
N VAL A 256 -11.95 -20.06 -7.15
CA VAL A 256 -12.12 -18.62 -7.08
C VAL A 256 -12.68 -18.20 -5.72
N PHE A 257 -12.31 -17.01 -5.26
CA PHE A 257 -12.87 -16.44 -4.04
C PHE A 257 -14.24 -15.82 -4.35
N ALA A 258 -15.30 -16.51 -3.97
CA ALA A 258 -16.67 -16.14 -4.33
C ALA A 258 -17.60 -16.17 -3.11
N GLY A 259 -18.65 -15.34 -3.16
CA GLY A 259 -19.74 -15.35 -2.19
C GLY A 259 -20.53 -16.67 -2.20
N PRO A 260 -21.54 -16.79 -1.32
CA PRO A 260 -22.42 -17.96 -1.30
C PRO A 260 -23.07 -18.19 -2.69
N PRO A 261 -23.29 -19.46 -3.11
CA PRO A 261 -23.92 -19.78 -4.38
C PRO A 261 -25.31 -19.14 -4.52
N ALA A 262 -25.70 -18.80 -5.74
CA ALA A 262 -26.98 -18.14 -6.04
C ALA A 262 -28.19 -19.11 -6.11
N SER A 263 -28.03 -20.40 -5.79
CA SER A 263 -29.07 -21.44 -5.82
C SER A 263 -30.21 -21.27 -4.80
N CYS A 264 -30.30 -20.13 -4.13
CA CYS A 264 -31.37 -19.78 -3.21
C CYS A 264 -32.53 -19.10 -3.93
N SER A 265 -33.76 -19.41 -3.52
CA SER A 265 -34.94 -18.67 -3.98
C SER A 265 -34.78 -17.20 -3.60
N PRO A 266 -34.88 -16.24 -4.55
CA PRO A 266 -34.77 -14.83 -4.22
C PRO A 266 -35.80 -14.43 -3.16
N PRO A 267 -35.41 -13.67 -2.11
CA PRO A 267 -34.08 -13.13 -1.84
C PRO A 267 -33.15 -14.13 -1.10
N CYS A 268 -31.94 -14.30 -1.63
CA CYS A 268 -30.86 -15.05 -0.99
C CYS A 268 -30.40 -14.40 0.33
N GLN A 269 -30.16 -15.21 1.36
CA GLN A 269 -29.57 -14.73 2.62
C GLN A 269 -28.07 -14.43 2.43
N PRO A 270 -27.55 -13.31 2.97
CA PRO A 270 -26.12 -13.03 2.96
C PRO A 270 -25.30 -14.11 3.67
N GLY A 271 -24.12 -14.43 3.14
CA GLY A 271 -23.17 -15.40 3.71
C GLY A 271 -21.73 -15.04 3.39
N TYR A 272 -20.77 -15.68 4.06
CA TYR A 272 -19.34 -15.39 3.90
C TYR A 272 -18.76 -16.00 2.62
N PRO A 273 -17.76 -15.34 2.00
CA PRO A 273 -17.10 -15.85 0.80
C PRO A 273 -16.18 -17.04 1.11
N SER A 274 -16.01 -17.92 0.13
CA SER A 274 -15.12 -19.10 0.21
C SER A 274 -14.41 -19.34 -1.12
N PHE A 275 -13.28 -20.05 -1.09
CA PHE A 275 -12.66 -20.56 -2.33
C PHE A 275 -13.44 -21.78 -2.81
N ARG A 276 -14.18 -21.61 -3.91
CA ARG A 276 -14.96 -22.66 -4.56
C ARG A 276 -14.85 -22.59 -6.07
N ASN A 277 -15.29 -23.64 -6.77
CA ASN A 277 -15.41 -23.59 -8.22
C ASN A 277 -16.58 -22.68 -8.62
N LEU A 278 -16.46 -22.06 -9.79
CA LEU A 278 -17.58 -21.34 -10.40
C LEU A 278 -18.69 -22.32 -10.77
N VAL A 279 -19.92 -21.98 -10.40
CA VAL A 279 -21.13 -22.67 -10.89
C VAL A 279 -21.79 -21.83 -11.97
N LEU A 280 -22.64 -22.45 -12.79
CA LEU A 280 -23.34 -21.76 -13.89
C LEU A 280 -24.14 -20.54 -13.40
N GLU A 281 -24.66 -20.61 -12.17
CA GLU A 281 -25.42 -19.54 -11.52
C GLU A 281 -24.56 -18.33 -11.11
N ASP A 282 -23.24 -18.48 -11.00
CA ASP A 282 -22.32 -17.35 -10.75
C ASP A 282 -22.05 -16.54 -12.03
N ILE A 283 -22.42 -17.09 -13.19
CA ILE A 283 -22.26 -16.42 -14.48
C ILE A 283 -23.52 -15.57 -14.69
N PRO A 284 -23.38 -14.23 -14.87
CA PRO A 284 -24.52 -13.36 -15.11
C PRO A 284 -25.26 -13.77 -16.40
N ASP A 285 -26.54 -13.41 -16.50
CA ASP A 285 -27.31 -13.68 -17.72
C ASP A 285 -26.67 -12.98 -18.93
N MET A 286 -26.14 -13.78 -19.87
CA MET A 286 -25.46 -13.32 -21.07
C MET A 286 -26.41 -13.21 -22.28
N THR A 287 -27.73 -13.27 -22.08
CA THR A 287 -28.74 -13.17 -23.16
C THR A 287 -28.62 -11.92 -24.02
N SER A 288 -28.02 -10.84 -23.52
CA SER A 288 -27.76 -9.62 -24.28
C SER A 288 -26.51 -9.68 -25.19
N ILE A 289 -25.67 -10.72 -25.06
CA ILE A 289 -24.38 -10.84 -25.75
C ILE A 289 -24.41 -11.92 -26.85
N TYR A 290 -25.34 -12.87 -26.81
CA TYR A 290 -25.52 -13.88 -27.86
C TYR A 290 -26.78 -13.59 -28.70
N ALA A 291 -26.65 -13.66 -30.03
CA ALA A 291 -27.79 -13.51 -30.92
C ALA A 291 -28.82 -14.62 -30.66
N THR A 292 -30.02 -14.26 -30.22
CA THR A 292 -31.08 -15.23 -29.95
C THR A 292 -31.55 -15.90 -31.24
N PHE A 293 -32.11 -17.12 -31.16
CA PHE A 293 -32.74 -17.79 -32.30
C PHE A 293 -33.78 -16.88 -32.99
N THR A 294 -34.45 -16.00 -32.25
CA THR A 294 -35.39 -14.99 -32.77
C THR A 294 -34.70 -13.90 -33.60
N GLN A 295 -33.54 -13.40 -33.17
CA GLN A 295 -32.75 -12.44 -33.96
C GLN A 295 -32.21 -13.09 -35.24
N LEU A 296 -31.78 -14.35 -35.17
CA LEU A 296 -31.36 -15.13 -36.34
C LEU A 296 -32.54 -15.39 -37.30
N ALA A 297 -33.72 -15.74 -36.76
CA ALA A 297 -34.94 -15.94 -37.54
C ALA A 297 -35.37 -14.64 -38.24
N ASN A 298 -35.37 -13.50 -37.55
CA ASN A 298 -35.68 -12.20 -38.13
C ASN A 298 -34.70 -11.80 -39.25
N ALA A 299 -33.39 -12.00 -39.03
CA ALA A 299 -32.37 -11.76 -40.05
C ALA A 299 -32.56 -12.68 -41.27
N SER A 300 -32.87 -13.97 -41.04
CA SER A 300 -33.13 -14.93 -42.12
C SER A 300 -34.41 -14.62 -42.92
N GLY A 301 -35.47 -14.14 -42.24
CA GLY A 301 -36.71 -13.73 -42.87
C GLY A 301 -36.53 -12.48 -43.75
N ALA A 302 -35.75 -11.50 -43.29
CA ALA A 302 -35.40 -10.33 -44.09
C ALA A 302 -34.59 -10.70 -45.34
N LEU A 303 -33.65 -11.65 -45.22
CA LEU A 303 -32.87 -12.17 -46.33
C LEU A 303 -33.76 -12.89 -47.37
N ASN A 304 -34.67 -13.74 -46.90
CA ASN A 304 -35.59 -14.47 -47.78
C ASN A 304 -36.57 -13.52 -48.50
N SER A 305 -37.06 -12.48 -47.82
CA SER A 305 -37.92 -11.46 -48.42
C SER A 305 -37.19 -10.66 -49.51
N ASN A 306 -35.94 -10.29 -49.26
CA ASN A 306 -35.14 -9.53 -50.23
C ASN A 306 -34.81 -10.39 -51.46
N LEU A 307 -34.44 -11.66 -51.25
CA LEU A 307 -34.17 -12.61 -52.32
C LEU A 307 -35.42 -12.86 -53.19
N THR A 308 -36.57 -13.09 -52.57
CA THR A 308 -37.85 -13.32 -53.28
C THR A 308 -38.26 -12.10 -54.09
N SER A 309 -38.10 -10.89 -53.53
CA SER A 309 -38.37 -9.64 -54.25
C SER A 309 -37.51 -9.49 -55.49
N ASN A 310 -36.20 -9.77 -55.38
CA ASN A 310 -35.27 -9.68 -56.51
C ASN A 310 -35.57 -10.74 -57.58
N ILE A 311 -35.87 -11.98 -57.20
CA ILE A 311 -36.23 -13.05 -58.14
C ILE A 311 -37.51 -12.69 -58.91
N ASN A 312 -38.53 -12.18 -58.22
CA ASN A 312 -39.78 -11.78 -58.87
C ASN A 312 -39.59 -10.62 -59.87
N ALA A 313 -38.76 -9.63 -59.52
CA ALA A 313 -38.43 -8.53 -60.43
C ALA A 313 -37.72 -9.02 -61.70
N VAL A 314 -36.72 -9.90 -61.55
CA VAL A 314 -35.99 -10.48 -62.69
C VAL A 314 -36.89 -11.40 -63.53
N SER A 315 -37.69 -12.25 -62.88
CA SER A 315 -38.63 -13.15 -63.57
C SER A 315 -39.67 -12.38 -64.38
N GLY A 316 -40.20 -11.27 -63.84
CA GLY A 316 -41.15 -10.42 -64.56
C GLY A 316 -40.54 -9.77 -65.81
N ALA A 317 -39.29 -9.31 -65.72
CA ALA A 317 -38.57 -8.73 -66.86
C ALA A 317 -38.30 -9.77 -67.96
N LEU A 318 -37.86 -10.99 -67.59
CA LEU A 318 -37.66 -12.09 -68.53
C LEU A 318 -38.95 -12.51 -69.22
N GLN A 319 -40.06 -12.58 -68.49
CA GLN A 319 -41.36 -12.94 -69.05
C GLN A 319 -41.87 -11.88 -70.03
N GLN A 320 -41.66 -10.59 -69.75
CA GLN A 320 -41.94 -9.54 -70.71
C GLN A 320 -41.09 -9.65 -71.97
N GLN A 321 -39.77 -9.86 -71.84
CA GLN A 321 -38.91 -10.05 -73.02
C GLN A 321 -39.35 -11.25 -73.85
N HIS A 322 -39.66 -12.38 -73.21
CA HIS A 322 -40.16 -13.57 -73.89
C HIS A 322 -41.46 -13.32 -74.66
N ASN A 323 -42.43 -12.66 -74.02
CA ASN A 323 -43.70 -12.33 -74.66
C ASN A 323 -43.53 -11.35 -75.83
N ASN A 324 -42.64 -10.37 -75.68
CA ASN A 324 -42.32 -9.45 -76.76
C ASN A 324 -41.66 -10.19 -77.93
N SER A 325 -40.70 -11.08 -77.68
CA SER A 325 -40.08 -11.91 -78.72
C SER A 325 -41.10 -12.80 -79.44
N ILE A 326 -42.03 -13.44 -78.71
CA ILE A 326 -43.11 -14.24 -79.31
C ILE A 326 -44.02 -13.38 -80.18
N ASN A 327 -44.43 -12.21 -79.70
CA ASN A 327 -45.30 -11.31 -80.45
C ASN A 327 -44.64 -10.84 -81.74
N THR A 328 -43.36 -10.46 -81.68
CA THR A 328 -42.58 -10.08 -82.85
C THR A 328 -42.42 -11.25 -83.82
N LEU A 329 -42.14 -12.47 -83.32
CA LEU A 329 -42.03 -13.65 -84.15
C LEU A 329 -43.34 -13.96 -84.88
N ASN A 330 -44.47 -13.96 -84.16
CA ASN A 330 -45.80 -14.20 -84.72
C ASN A 330 -46.16 -13.15 -85.78
N GLN A 331 -45.84 -11.88 -85.55
CA GLN A 331 -46.05 -10.81 -86.53
C GLN A 331 -45.16 -10.96 -87.77
N SER A 332 -43.91 -11.40 -87.62
CA SER A 332 -42.99 -11.64 -88.74
C SER A 332 -43.42 -12.82 -89.62
N ILE A 333 -43.91 -13.91 -89.00
CA ILE A 333 -44.43 -15.08 -89.71
C ILE A 333 -45.71 -14.72 -90.48
N ALA A 334 -46.60 -13.93 -89.87
CA ALA A 334 -47.87 -13.55 -90.50
C ALA A 334 -47.72 -12.58 -91.68
N SER A 335 -46.65 -11.78 -91.71
CA SER A 335 -46.43 -10.73 -92.74
C SER A 335 -45.43 -11.12 -93.83
N GLY A 336 -44.64 -12.18 -93.65
CA GLY A 336 -43.64 -12.62 -94.63
C GLY A 336 -42.45 -11.67 -94.82
N GLU A 337 -42.36 -10.60 -94.01
CA GLU A 337 -41.25 -9.65 -94.01
C GLU A 337 -40.32 -9.89 -92.82
N SER A 338 -39.04 -10.15 -93.08
CA SER A 338 -38.00 -10.15 -92.04
C SER A 338 -37.57 -8.72 -91.72
N ARG A 339 -38.43 -7.95 -91.04
CA ARG A 339 -38.03 -6.68 -90.45
C ARG A 339 -37.66 -6.90 -88.98
N PHE A 340 -36.37 -7.05 -88.70
CA PHE A 340 -35.83 -6.79 -87.36
C PHE A 340 -35.82 -5.27 -87.13
N ASN A 341 -37.00 -4.67 -87.07
CA ASN A 341 -37.14 -3.32 -86.56
C ASN A 341 -37.18 -3.43 -85.04
N ASP A 342 -36.02 -3.48 -84.41
CA ASP A 342 -35.90 -3.27 -82.97
C ASP A 342 -36.14 -1.78 -82.69
N TYR A 343 -37.39 -1.36 -82.86
CA TYR A 343 -37.87 -0.05 -82.48
C TYR A 343 -38.06 -0.09 -80.96
N VAL A 344 -37.01 0.22 -80.20
CA VAL A 344 -37.17 0.66 -78.81
C VAL A 344 -37.87 2.00 -78.86
N THR A 345 -39.21 1.94 -78.97
CA THR A 345 -40.07 3.11 -78.98
C THR A 345 -40.26 3.50 -77.53
N ALA A 346 -39.43 4.41 -77.02
CA ALA A 346 -39.75 5.11 -75.77
C ALA A 346 -41.00 5.96 -76.06
N ALA A 347 -42.16 5.51 -75.56
CA ALA A 347 -43.46 6.18 -75.74
C ALA A 347 -43.56 7.48 -74.91
N SER A 348 -42.55 8.35 -75.00
CA SER A 348 -42.15 9.40 -74.06
C SER A 348 -41.37 8.87 -72.85
N GLY A 349 -40.27 9.55 -72.50
CA GLY A 349 -39.34 9.14 -71.45
C GLY A 349 -37.90 9.02 -71.94
N ARG A 350 -36.94 9.28 -71.06
CA ARG A 350 -35.50 9.38 -71.35
C ARG A 350 -34.97 8.08 -71.95
N LEU A 351 -34.48 8.11 -73.20
CA LEU A 351 -33.63 7.03 -73.75
C LEU A 351 -32.39 6.79 -72.87
N GLU A 352 -31.99 7.81 -72.10
CA GLU A 352 -30.88 7.76 -71.17
C GLU A 352 -31.11 6.87 -69.94
N ASP A 353 -32.34 6.73 -69.43
CA ASP A 353 -32.58 5.86 -68.28
C ASP A 353 -32.35 4.39 -68.67
N PHE A 354 -32.70 4.02 -69.90
CA PHE A 354 -32.44 2.68 -70.43
C PHE A 354 -30.94 2.42 -70.65
N ILE A 355 -30.20 3.39 -71.19
CA ILE A 355 -28.76 3.25 -71.46
C ILE A 355 -27.93 3.31 -70.15
N THR A 356 -28.29 4.15 -69.19
CA THR A 356 -27.55 4.29 -67.92
C THR A 356 -27.81 3.16 -66.94
N THR A 357 -29.01 2.58 -66.91
CA THR A 357 -29.34 1.49 -65.97
C THR A 357 -29.11 0.09 -66.52
N THR A 358 -29.06 -0.10 -67.86
CA THR A 358 -28.92 -1.44 -68.46
C THR A 358 -27.54 -1.72 -69.05
N SER A 359 -26.74 -0.71 -69.44
CA SER A 359 -25.46 -0.96 -70.11
C SER A 359 -24.30 -1.30 -69.17
N GLY A 360 -24.37 -0.97 -67.87
CA GLY A 360 -23.34 -1.29 -66.86
C GLY A 360 -21.92 -0.75 -67.11
N ASN A 361 -21.65 -0.07 -68.24
CA ASN A 361 -20.30 0.30 -68.71
C ASN A 361 -20.09 1.82 -68.84
N ILE A 362 -21.01 2.65 -68.34
CA ILE A 362 -20.82 4.10 -68.20
C ILE A 362 -20.94 4.44 -66.71
N THR A 363 -19.93 4.05 -65.94
CA THR A 363 -19.74 4.47 -64.55
C THR A 363 -18.72 5.61 -64.52
N ASN A 364 -19.13 6.79 -64.04
CA ASN A 364 -18.32 8.00 -63.80
C ASN A 364 -18.24 9.08 -64.89
N ILE A 365 -19.31 9.32 -65.66
CA ILE A 365 -19.45 10.58 -66.43
C ILE A 365 -20.77 11.23 -66.04
N THR A 366 -20.74 12.21 -65.12
CA THR A 366 -21.93 13.00 -64.78
C THR A 366 -22.36 13.80 -66.00
N PRO A 367 -23.51 13.52 -66.62
CA PRO A 367 -23.95 14.24 -67.82
C PRO A 367 -24.19 15.71 -67.50
N ILE A 368 -23.85 16.58 -68.43
CA ILE A 368 -24.33 17.97 -68.39
C ILE A 368 -25.72 17.97 -69.01
N GLY A 369 -26.75 18.19 -68.20
CA GLY A 369 -28.16 18.14 -68.62
C GLY A 369 -28.86 19.49 -68.50
N ALA A 370 -29.70 19.82 -69.47
CA ALA A 370 -30.58 20.98 -69.43
C ALA A 370 -31.95 20.68 -70.05
N VAL A 371 -32.98 21.38 -69.59
CA VAL A 371 -34.31 21.39 -70.21
C VAL A 371 -34.55 22.80 -70.74
N VAL A 372 -34.69 22.93 -72.05
CA VAL A 372 -34.82 24.23 -72.70
C VAL A 372 -36.13 24.28 -73.48
N ASN A 373 -36.99 25.23 -73.15
CA ASN A 373 -38.19 25.52 -73.94
C ASN A 373 -37.78 26.26 -75.22
N LYS A 374 -38.18 25.75 -76.39
CA LYS A 374 -37.85 26.36 -77.68
C LYS A 374 -39.00 26.20 -78.67
N THR A 375 -39.25 27.26 -79.43
CA THR A 375 -40.17 27.25 -80.57
C THR A 375 -39.42 26.90 -81.85
N ILE A 376 -39.88 25.87 -82.54
CA ILE A 376 -39.47 25.54 -83.90
C ILE A 376 -40.52 26.18 -84.84
N PRO A 377 -40.11 27.13 -85.71
CA PRO A 377 -41.04 27.79 -86.63
C PRO A 377 -41.51 26.82 -87.73
N SER A 378 -42.45 27.26 -88.55
CA SER A 378 -42.84 26.54 -89.78
C SER A 378 -41.61 26.36 -90.67
N ILE A 379 -41.33 25.12 -91.06
CA ILE A 379 -40.22 24.76 -91.97
C ILE A 379 -40.82 24.35 -93.30
N GLU A 380 -40.39 25.00 -94.39
CA GLU A 380 -40.85 24.66 -95.75
C GLU A 380 -40.54 23.20 -96.11
N ALA A 381 -41.31 22.66 -97.08
CA ALA A 381 -41.12 21.31 -97.58
C ALA A 381 -39.66 21.09 -98.06
N ASN A 382 -39.08 19.94 -97.72
CA ASN A 382 -37.71 19.57 -98.06
C ASN A 382 -36.63 20.58 -97.65
N SER A 383 -36.88 21.40 -96.63
CA SER A 383 -35.95 22.42 -96.14
C SER A 383 -35.50 22.16 -94.69
N THR A 384 -34.41 22.82 -94.29
CA THR A 384 -33.86 22.71 -92.93
C THR A 384 -34.02 24.00 -92.14
N TYR A 385 -34.12 23.87 -90.81
CA TYR A 385 -34.06 24.97 -89.87
C TYR A 385 -33.06 24.62 -88.75
N SER A 386 -32.06 25.48 -88.54
CA SER A 386 -31.07 25.30 -87.48
C SER A 386 -31.30 26.28 -86.35
N THR A 387 -31.20 25.81 -85.12
CA THR A 387 -31.28 26.65 -83.91
C THR A 387 -30.27 26.22 -82.87
N SER A 388 -30.01 27.09 -81.90
CA SER A 388 -29.11 26.81 -80.80
C SER A 388 -29.83 26.82 -79.45
N PHE A 389 -29.38 25.93 -78.58
CA PHE A 389 -29.80 25.77 -77.19
C PHE A 389 -28.65 26.16 -76.26
N THR A 390 -28.98 26.90 -75.21
CA THR A 390 -28.01 27.26 -74.17
C THR A 390 -28.01 26.19 -73.09
N VAL A 391 -26.87 25.54 -72.90
CA VAL A 391 -26.68 24.47 -71.93
C VAL A 391 -25.43 24.79 -71.11
N SER A 392 -25.60 25.09 -69.83
CA SER A 392 -24.50 25.50 -68.95
C SER A 392 -23.54 24.35 -68.69
N GLY A 393 -22.24 24.59 -68.86
CA GLY A 393 -21.17 23.61 -68.62
C GLY A 393 -20.46 23.13 -69.88
N ILE A 394 -20.97 23.45 -71.08
CA ILE A 394 -20.30 23.10 -72.34
C ILE A 394 -19.10 24.03 -72.54
N LEU A 395 -17.90 23.47 -72.58
CA LEU A 395 -16.67 24.22 -72.84
C LEU A 395 -16.28 24.13 -74.32
N ALA A 396 -16.00 25.27 -74.96
CA ALA A 396 -15.52 25.30 -76.35
C ALA A 396 -14.26 24.42 -76.54
N ASN A 397 -14.06 23.95 -77.77
CA ASN A 397 -12.93 23.10 -78.22
C ASN A 397 -12.84 21.69 -77.60
N ASN A 398 -13.84 21.25 -76.82
CA ASN A 398 -13.96 19.86 -76.39
C ASN A 398 -14.96 19.10 -77.28
N ARG A 399 -14.78 17.79 -77.43
CA ARG A 399 -15.72 16.94 -78.17
C ARG A 399 -16.79 16.42 -77.22
N TYR A 400 -18.04 16.61 -77.60
CA TYR A 400 -19.19 16.11 -76.85
C TYR A 400 -20.03 15.20 -77.73
N ALA A 401 -20.45 14.08 -77.14
CA ALA A 401 -21.59 13.33 -77.65
C ALA A 401 -22.84 14.03 -77.12
N VAL A 402 -23.62 14.59 -78.04
CA VAL A 402 -24.78 15.42 -77.71
C VAL A 402 -26.05 14.71 -78.12
N ILE A 403 -27.00 14.64 -77.19
CA ILE A 403 -28.32 14.10 -77.42
C ILE A 403 -29.33 15.21 -77.10
N VAL A 404 -30.21 15.50 -78.07
CA VAL A 404 -31.31 16.46 -77.91
C VAL A 404 -32.59 15.71 -78.20
N SER A 405 -33.51 15.71 -77.24
CA SER A 405 -34.78 14.98 -77.32
C SER A 405 -35.96 15.91 -77.02
N PRO A 406 -36.96 16.01 -77.90
CA PRO A 406 -38.16 16.77 -77.60
C PRO A 406 -39.02 16.06 -76.54
N SER A 407 -39.71 16.84 -75.72
CA SER A 407 -40.59 16.35 -74.64
C SER A 407 -41.82 15.60 -75.14
N THR A 408 -42.25 15.88 -76.37
CA THR A 408 -43.30 15.16 -77.09
C THR A 408 -42.89 15.00 -78.55
N SER A 409 -43.63 14.22 -79.34
CA SER A 409 -43.35 14.08 -80.78
C SER A 409 -43.35 15.42 -81.50
N LEU A 410 -42.39 15.60 -82.41
CA LEU A 410 -42.40 16.70 -83.37
C LEU A 410 -43.59 16.57 -84.32
N ASN A 411 -44.01 17.68 -84.92
CA ASN A 411 -45.02 17.68 -85.98
C ASN A 411 -44.66 16.68 -87.09
N SER A 412 -45.68 16.06 -87.69
CA SER A 412 -45.52 15.01 -88.69
C SER A 412 -44.55 15.44 -89.81
N ASN A 413 -43.62 14.55 -90.16
CA ASN A 413 -42.56 14.74 -91.17
C ASN A 413 -41.44 15.73 -90.80
N VAL A 414 -41.42 16.29 -89.58
CA VAL A 414 -40.26 17.01 -89.07
C VAL A 414 -39.37 16.06 -88.27
N LEU A 415 -38.11 15.96 -88.69
CA LEU A 415 -37.09 15.15 -88.05
C LEU A 415 -36.00 16.05 -87.46
N LEU A 416 -35.55 15.73 -86.25
CA LEU A 416 -34.30 16.27 -85.75
C LEU A 416 -33.15 15.50 -86.42
N SER A 417 -32.35 16.19 -87.22
CA SER A 417 -31.35 15.54 -88.07
C SER A 417 -30.05 15.28 -87.29
N TYR A 418 -29.42 16.32 -86.76
CA TYR A 418 -28.20 16.19 -85.98
C TYR A 418 -28.04 17.36 -85.00
N SER A 419 -27.26 17.13 -83.96
CA SER A 419 -26.92 18.12 -82.93
C SER A 419 -25.46 18.01 -82.52
N PHE A 420 -24.82 19.14 -82.23
CA PHE A 420 -23.42 19.19 -81.81
C PHE A 420 -23.13 20.41 -80.94
N ALA A 421 -22.11 20.32 -80.10
CA ALA A 421 -21.61 21.47 -79.34
C ALA A 421 -20.92 22.45 -80.30
N SER A 422 -21.49 23.64 -80.46
CA SER A 422 -21.03 24.64 -81.42
C SER A 422 -20.22 25.77 -80.80
N GLY A 423 -20.24 25.89 -79.46
CA GLY A 423 -19.46 26.88 -78.72
C GLY A 423 -19.60 26.72 -77.21
N THR A 424 -19.05 27.67 -76.45
CA THR A 424 -19.22 27.67 -74.99
C THR A 424 -20.70 27.78 -74.64
N ASN A 425 -21.15 26.88 -73.77
CA ASN A 425 -22.53 26.72 -73.31
C ASN A 425 -23.58 26.62 -74.43
N THR A 426 -23.19 26.23 -75.64
CA THR A 426 -24.08 26.27 -76.80
C THR A 426 -24.05 24.97 -77.58
N ILE A 427 -25.23 24.41 -77.80
CA ILE A 427 -25.49 23.25 -78.65
C ILE A 427 -26.33 23.70 -79.83
N SER A 428 -25.87 23.43 -81.05
CA SER A 428 -26.64 23.69 -82.26
C SER A 428 -27.28 22.41 -82.78
N SER A 429 -28.52 22.54 -83.27
CA SER A 429 -29.33 21.44 -83.77
C SER A 429 -30.01 21.85 -85.07
N THR A 430 -30.09 20.92 -86.02
CA THR A 430 -30.75 21.13 -87.31
C THR A 430 -31.98 20.22 -87.42
N PHE A 431 -33.12 20.82 -87.72
CA PHE A 431 -34.38 20.15 -88.02
C PHE A 431 -34.59 20.13 -89.53
N TYR A 432 -35.13 19.03 -90.04
CA TYR A 432 -35.41 18.84 -91.45
C TYR A 432 -36.86 18.42 -91.63
N ASN A 433 -37.58 19.10 -92.53
CA ASN A 433 -38.91 18.68 -92.95
C ASN A 433 -38.81 17.80 -94.19
N CYS A 434 -39.05 16.50 -94.03
CA CYS A 434 -39.04 15.53 -95.14
C CYS A 434 -40.41 15.35 -95.80
N GLY A 435 -41.39 16.20 -95.46
CA GLY A 435 -42.73 16.22 -96.06
C GLY A 435 -42.81 17.09 -97.31
N ASN A 436 -43.91 16.91 -98.06
CA ASN A 436 -44.19 17.64 -99.31
C ASN A 436 -44.91 18.99 -99.08
N SER A 437 -45.10 19.41 -97.83
CA SER A 437 -45.71 20.69 -97.44
C SER A 437 -45.03 21.28 -96.20
N SER A 438 -45.18 22.59 -95.99
CA SER A 438 -44.59 23.27 -94.83
C SER A 438 -45.16 22.75 -93.51
N SER A 439 -44.30 22.60 -92.51
CA SER A 439 -44.72 22.19 -91.15
C SER A 439 -45.37 23.35 -90.40
N SER A 440 -46.23 23.07 -89.42
CA SER A 440 -46.70 24.11 -88.50
C SER A 440 -45.64 24.42 -87.43
N SER A 441 -45.66 25.64 -86.91
CA SER A 441 -44.80 26.05 -85.79
C SER A 441 -45.18 25.28 -84.51
N GLN A 442 -44.19 24.84 -83.74
CA GLN A 442 -44.39 24.06 -82.51
C GLN A 442 -43.44 24.53 -81.41
N THR A 443 -43.97 24.76 -80.21
CA THR A 443 -43.15 25.08 -79.03
C THR A 443 -43.14 23.89 -78.09
N LEU A 444 -41.95 23.40 -77.75
CA LEU A 444 -41.75 22.21 -76.93
C LEU A 444 -40.60 22.44 -75.93
N ASN A 445 -40.60 21.66 -74.86
CA ASN A 445 -39.40 21.50 -74.06
C ASN A 445 -38.47 20.50 -74.74
N PHE A 446 -37.19 20.81 -74.79
CA PHE A 446 -36.13 19.92 -75.26
C PHE A 446 -35.24 19.53 -74.09
N TYR A 447 -35.12 18.23 -73.87
CA TYR A 447 -34.19 17.63 -72.92
C TYR A 447 -32.87 17.43 -73.65
N ILE A 448 -31.81 18.03 -73.13
CA ILE A 448 -30.50 18.06 -73.78
C ILE A 448 -29.48 17.53 -72.81
N THR A 449 -28.71 16.56 -73.26
CA THR A 449 -27.55 16.05 -72.56
C THR A 449 -26.33 16.11 -73.45
N ALA A 450 -25.21 16.44 -72.83
CA ALA A 450 -23.92 16.37 -73.45
C ALA A 450 -22.96 15.63 -72.54
N HIS A 451 -22.32 14.63 -73.12
CA HIS A 451 -21.25 13.88 -72.48
C HIS A 451 -19.94 14.31 -73.12
N LYS A 452 -19.01 14.80 -72.30
CA LYS A 452 -17.66 15.07 -72.77
C LYS A 452 -17.02 13.74 -73.11
N VAL A 453 -16.67 13.56 -74.37
CA VAL A 453 -15.95 12.38 -74.84
C VAL A 453 -14.47 12.71 -74.75
N SER A 454 -13.70 11.84 -74.10
CA SER A 454 -12.25 11.97 -73.97
C SER A 454 -11.55 11.89 -75.32
#